data_AF-A0AAV8ZWD8-F1
#
_entry.id   AF-A0AAV8ZWD8-F1
#
_cell.length_a   1.000
_cell.length_b   1.000
_cell.length_c   1.000
_cell.angle_alpha   90.00
_cell.angle_beta   90.00
_cell.angle_gamma   90.00
#
_symmetry.space_group_name_H-M   'P 1'
#
loop_
_entity.id
_entity.type
_entity.pdbx_description
1 polymer ?
#
loop_
_entity_poly.entity_id
_entity_poly.type
_entity_poly.pdbx_seq_one_letter_code
_entity_poly.pdbx_strand_id
1 'polypeptide(L)'
;MMLLTKIVSIWGITQFPSGFKFGAATASYQVEGGWNESGKGESIWDHFTHTHPELVVDHTTGDISCDSYHLWKKDVNILKEIGVNYYRFSLSWPRILPDGFSNVVNEDGIRYYNDLINELLKHNMEPMVYIGGWTNPDTAKYFEDYAWIAFKLFGDRVKRWITINEPSSICEDTYGNGKGAPHLKSPGIGDYLCGRTLLLAHARGFHTYDKYFRKTQNGKIGITIDSIWAEPKTNATKDIEAAEREMQMGVSLRLT
;
A
#
# COMPACT_ATOMS: atom_id res chain seq x y z
N MET A 1 -6.76 5.54 29.10
CA MET A 1 -7.92 6.15 28.41
C MET A 1 -8.08 5.43 27.07
N MET A 2 -8.88 4.35 27.01
CA MET A 2 -9.14 3.59 25.78
C MET A 2 -10.27 4.28 25.00
N LEU A 3 -9.91 5.24 24.15
CA LEU A 3 -10.87 5.98 23.32
C LEU A 3 -11.52 5.10 22.23
N LEU A 4 -10.89 3.99 21.84
CA LEU A 4 -11.29 3.23 20.65
C LEU A 4 -12.25 2.05 20.91
N THR A 5 -12.45 1.59 22.15
CA THR A 5 -13.19 0.33 22.38
C THR A 5 -14.66 0.48 22.75
N LYS A 6 -15.16 1.71 22.95
CA LYS A 6 -16.55 1.96 23.33
C LYS A 6 -17.12 3.10 22.51
N ILE A 7 -18.13 2.80 21.68
CA ILE A 7 -19.00 3.82 21.11
C ILE A 7 -20.17 3.94 22.08
N VAL A 8 -20.28 5.09 22.74
CA VAL A 8 -21.44 5.39 23.59
C VAL A 8 -22.51 5.99 22.69
N SER A 9 -23.54 5.21 22.40
CA SER A 9 -24.73 5.70 21.72
C SER A 9 -25.85 5.98 22.73
N ILE A 10 -26.81 6.81 22.34
CA ILE A 10 -28.00 7.14 23.14
C ILE A 10 -28.83 5.88 23.46
N TRP A 11 -28.63 4.78 22.72
CA TRP A 11 -29.35 3.50 22.83
C TRP A 11 -28.57 2.39 23.55
N GLY A 12 -27.38 2.68 24.08
CA GLY A 12 -26.55 1.73 24.82
C GLY A 12 -25.08 1.72 24.40
N ILE A 13 -24.29 0.87 25.07
CA ILE A 13 -22.87 0.65 24.75
C ILE A 13 -22.79 -0.43 23.67
N THR A 14 -22.51 -0.05 22.44
CA THR A 14 -22.05 -0.99 21.41
C THR A 14 -20.55 -1.22 21.62
N GLN A 15 -20.17 -2.49 21.80
CA GLN A 15 -18.77 -2.89 21.95
C GLN A 15 -18.35 -3.73 20.76
N PHE A 16 -17.15 -3.47 20.26
CA PHE A 16 -16.52 -4.33 19.25
C PHE A 16 -16.21 -5.71 19.86
N PRO A 17 -16.16 -6.77 19.05
CA PRO A 17 -15.76 -8.09 19.53
C PRO A 17 -14.42 -8.04 20.27
N SER A 18 -14.28 -8.88 21.30
CA SER A 18 -13.00 -9.01 22.00
C SER A 18 -11.89 -9.35 21.01
N GLY A 19 -10.78 -8.60 21.07
CA GLY A 19 -9.67 -8.75 20.14
C GLY A 19 -9.81 -7.97 18.83
N PHE A 20 -10.89 -7.21 18.60
CA PHE A 20 -10.94 -6.23 17.52
C PHE A 20 -9.82 -5.19 17.68
N LYS A 21 -9.27 -4.75 16.57
CA LYS A 21 -8.07 -3.91 16.53
C LYS A 21 -8.35 -2.68 15.68
N PHE A 22 -7.96 -1.53 16.20
CA PHE A 22 -8.00 -0.26 15.49
C PHE A 22 -6.63 0.05 14.90
N GLY A 23 -6.60 0.74 13.77
CA GLY A 23 -5.35 1.12 13.12
C GLY A 23 -5.46 2.42 12.36
N ALA A 24 -4.30 2.95 11.99
CA ALA A 24 -4.15 4.02 11.02
C ALA A 24 -3.35 3.52 9.82
N ALA A 25 -3.49 4.16 8.66
CA ALA A 25 -2.80 3.77 7.44
C ALA A 25 -2.17 4.98 6.73
N THR A 26 -0.99 4.79 6.14
CA THR A 26 -0.27 5.75 5.30
C THR A 26 0.41 5.04 4.12
N ALA A 27 0.88 5.81 3.13
CA ALA A 27 1.76 5.32 2.07
C ALA A 27 3.00 6.22 1.97
N SER A 28 4.13 5.62 1.58
CA SER A 28 5.47 6.20 1.65
C SER A 28 5.57 7.55 0.95
N TYR A 29 5.17 7.62 -0.32
CA TYR A 29 5.20 8.88 -1.08
C TYR A 29 4.31 9.99 -0.46
N GLN A 30 3.24 9.60 0.23
CA GLN A 30 2.28 10.53 0.81
C GLN A 30 2.71 11.09 2.17
N VAL A 31 3.72 10.53 2.84
CA VAL A 31 4.14 10.98 4.18
C VAL A 31 5.65 11.10 4.38
N GLU A 32 6.48 10.29 3.71
CA GLU A 32 7.91 10.19 4.04
C GLU A 32 8.68 11.48 3.75
N GLY A 33 8.57 12.04 2.55
CA GLY A 33 9.54 13.04 2.08
C GLY A 33 10.94 12.46 1.88
N GLY A 34 11.97 13.28 2.03
CA GLY A 34 13.37 12.86 1.86
C GLY A 34 13.59 12.14 0.53
N TRP A 35 13.01 12.70 -0.55
CA TRP A 35 12.80 11.99 -1.81
C TRP A 35 14.09 11.60 -2.54
N ASN A 36 15.16 12.36 -2.35
CA ASN A 36 16.51 12.12 -2.89
C ASN A 36 17.57 11.98 -1.79
N GLU A 37 17.12 11.77 -0.55
CA GLU A 37 18.01 11.67 0.60
C GLU A 37 18.52 10.24 0.80
N SER A 38 19.73 10.16 1.37
CA SER A 38 20.33 8.89 1.80
C SER A 38 20.30 7.80 0.73
N GLY A 39 20.55 8.17 -0.53
CA GLY A 39 20.64 7.22 -1.64
C GLY A 39 19.30 6.68 -2.17
N LYS A 40 18.15 7.23 -1.77
CA LYS A 40 16.86 6.90 -2.40
C LYS A 40 16.88 7.25 -3.89
N GLY A 41 16.43 6.33 -4.73
CA GLY A 41 16.19 6.54 -6.15
C GLY A 41 14.89 7.30 -6.46
N GLU A 42 14.77 7.80 -7.68
CA GLU A 42 13.55 8.44 -8.19
C GLU A 42 12.44 7.39 -8.35
N SER A 43 11.25 7.68 -7.83
CA SER A 43 10.03 6.90 -8.09
C SER A 43 9.27 7.47 -9.29
N ILE A 44 8.32 6.69 -9.84
CA ILE A 44 7.43 7.19 -10.90
C ILE A 44 6.61 8.41 -10.47
N TRP A 45 6.33 8.55 -9.16
CA TRP A 45 5.59 9.69 -8.62
C TRP A 45 6.47 10.93 -8.47
N ASP A 46 7.74 10.75 -8.06
CA ASP A 46 8.73 11.84 -8.06
C ASP A 46 8.82 12.40 -9.49
N HIS A 47 9.11 11.53 -10.47
CA HIS A 47 9.21 11.89 -11.88
C HIS A 47 7.96 12.62 -12.37
N PHE A 48 6.78 12.04 -12.15
CA PHE A 48 5.50 12.60 -12.60
C PHE A 48 5.25 14.00 -12.03
N THR A 49 5.44 14.22 -10.73
CA THR A 49 5.18 15.54 -10.14
C THR A 49 6.23 16.58 -10.51
N HIS A 50 7.47 16.17 -10.78
CA HIS A 50 8.53 17.07 -11.25
C HIS A 50 8.39 17.44 -12.73
N THR A 51 7.96 16.51 -13.59
CA THR A 51 7.81 16.75 -15.04
C THR A 51 6.43 17.29 -15.43
N HIS A 52 5.40 17.02 -14.62
CA HIS A 52 4.03 17.45 -14.85
C HIS A 52 3.39 18.11 -13.61
N PRO A 53 3.99 19.19 -13.07
CA PRO A 53 3.44 19.87 -11.89
C PRO A 53 2.03 20.42 -12.14
N GLU A 54 1.65 20.69 -13.39
CA GLU A 54 0.31 21.13 -13.79
C GLU A 54 -0.79 20.09 -13.59
N LEU A 55 -0.43 18.82 -13.42
CA LEU A 55 -1.37 17.74 -13.17
C LEU A 55 -1.67 17.54 -11.68
N VAL A 56 -0.93 18.20 -10.80
CA VAL A 56 -1.25 18.30 -9.38
C VAL A 56 -2.05 19.58 -9.15
N VAL A 57 -3.23 19.48 -8.53
CA VAL A 57 -4.20 20.58 -8.39
C VAL A 57 -3.59 21.86 -7.81
N ASP A 58 -2.69 21.74 -6.85
CA ASP A 58 -2.01 22.85 -6.19
C ASP A 58 -0.51 22.97 -6.56
N HIS A 59 -0.07 22.22 -7.58
CA HIS A 59 1.31 22.18 -8.06
C HIS A 59 2.35 21.75 -7.01
N THR A 60 1.93 21.05 -5.96
CA THR A 60 2.85 20.52 -4.94
C THR A 60 3.48 19.18 -5.34
N THR A 61 4.51 18.76 -4.60
CA THR A 61 5.21 17.48 -4.80
C THR A 61 5.32 16.69 -3.50
N GLY A 62 5.76 15.44 -3.59
CA GLY A 62 6.03 14.57 -2.44
C GLY A 62 7.42 14.78 -1.80
N ASP A 63 8.18 15.80 -2.22
CA ASP A 63 9.60 15.97 -1.88
C ASP A 63 9.86 15.98 -0.36
N ILE A 64 9.01 16.71 0.37
CA ILE A 64 9.04 16.84 1.83
C ILE A 64 7.83 16.13 2.45
N SER A 65 6.64 16.30 1.86
CA SER A 65 5.41 15.67 2.35
C SER A 65 5.14 16.01 3.85
N CYS A 66 4.88 15.02 4.70
CA CYS A 66 4.77 15.17 6.15
C CYS A 66 6.11 15.09 6.89
N ASP A 67 7.20 14.89 6.15
CA ASP A 67 8.56 14.71 6.66
C ASP A 67 8.71 13.51 7.62
N SER A 68 7.89 12.47 7.43
CA SER A 68 7.94 11.24 8.24
C SER A 68 9.27 10.50 8.11
N TYR A 69 10.10 10.79 7.11
CA TYR A 69 11.46 10.27 7.02
C TYR A 69 12.32 10.72 8.21
N HIS A 70 12.18 11.98 8.63
CA HIS A 70 12.89 12.54 9.80
C HIS A 70 12.05 12.47 11.08
N LEU A 71 10.73 12.61 10.95
CA LEU A 71 9.80 12.80 12.06
C LEU A 71 9.06 11.52 12.48
N TRP A 72 9.46 10.34 11.99
CA TRP A 72 8.78 9.07 12.33
C TRP A 72 8.59 8.84 13.83
N LYS A 73 9.51 9.30 14.69
CA LYS A 73 9.35 9.21 16.17
C LYS A 73 8.13 9.99 16.67
N LYS A 74 7.87 11.15 16.06
CA LYS A 74 6.69 11.98 16.36
C LYS A 74 5.42 11.26 15.91
N ASP A 75 5.43 10.66 14.72
CA ASP A 75 4.29 9.90 14.20
C ASP A 75 3.95 8.72 15.11
N VAL A 76 4.97 7.97 15.53
CA VAL A 76 4.82 6.85 16.49
C VAL A 76 4.26 7.33 17.83
N ASN A 77 4.71 8.48 18.35
CA ASN A 77 4.16 9.05 19.57
C ASN A 77 2.67 9.44 19.41
N ILE A 78 2.29 10.02 18.27
CA ILE A 78 0.90 10.37 17.97
C ILE A 78 0.03 9.10 17.90
N LEU A 79 0.47 8.04 17.20
CA LEU A 79 -0.25 6.77 17.13
C LEU A 79 -0.46 6.14 18.51
N LYS A 80 0.55 6.23 19.38
CA LYS A 80 0.46 5.81 20.78
C LYS A 80 -0.55 6.63 21.58
N GLU A 81 -0.57 7.95 21.40
CA GLU A 81 -1.53 8.85 22.07
C GLU A 81 -2.97 8.58 21.62
N ILE A 82 -3.19 8.31 20.33
CA ILE A 82 -4.49 7.88 19.79
C ILE A 82 -4.88 6.50 20.35
N GLY A 83 -3.90 5.64 20.62
CA GLY A 83 -4.11 4.31 21.21
C GLY A 83 -4.48 3.25 20.16
N VAL A 84 -3.98 3.38 18.94
CA VAL A 84 -4.19 2.37 17.88
C VAL A 84 -3.42 1.08 18.17
N ASN A 85 -3.86 -0.02 17.57
CA ASN A 85 -3.19 -1.32 17.66
C ASN A 85 -2.34 -1.65 16.43
N TYR A 86 -2.69 -1.09 15.27
CA TYR A 86 -2.00 -1.31 14.00
C TYR A 86 -1.55 0.02 13.40
N TYR A 87 -0.37 -0.01 12.78
CA TYR A 87 0.01 1.00 11.81
C TYR A 87 0.35 0.33 10.49
N ARG A 88 -0.48 0.60 9.49
CA ARG A 88 -0.27 0.14 8.11
C ARG A 88 0.50 1.23 7.37
N PHE A 89 1.70 0.92 6.91
CA PHE A 89 2.50 1.81 6.08
C PHE A 89 2.97 1.05 4.84
N SER A 90 3.67 1.72 3.93
CA SER A 90 4.30 1.05 2.78
C SER A 90 5.80 1.20 2.84
N LEU A 91 6.53 0.25 2.29
CA LEU A 91 7.95 0.42 2.01
C LEU A 91 8.13 1.09 0.65
N SER A 92 8.91 2.15 0.60
CA SER A 92 9.33 2.79 -0.66
C SER A 92 10.34 1.90 -1.36
N TRP A 93 9.92 1.28 -2.47
CA TRP A 93 10.79 0.43 -3.29
C TRP A 93 12.09 1.15 -3.66
N PRO A 94 12.09 2.34 -4.29
CA PRO A 94 13.33 3.01 -4.66
C PRO A 94 14.14 3.53 -3.47
N ARG A 95 13.59 3.54 -2.25
CA ARG A 95 14.39 3.79 -1.04
C ARG A 95 15.22 2.56 -0.64
N ILE A 96 14.71 1.35 -0.88
CA ILE A 96 15.39 0.08 -0.58
C ILE A 96 16.28 -0.36 -1.75
N LEU A 97 15.78 -0.30 -2.98
CA LEU A 97 16.46 -0.67 -4.22
C LEU A 97 16.46 0.54 -5.17
N PRO A 98 17.47 1.43 -5.11
CA PRO A 98 17.45 2.72 -5.81
C PRO A 98 17.32 2.65 -7.33
N ASP A 99 17.86 1.61 -7.96
CA ASP A 99 17.72 1.34 -9.40
C ASP A 99 16.52 0.43 -9.72
N GLY A 100 15.74 0.04 -8.70
CA GLY A 100 14.60 -0.87 -8.80
C GLY A 100 14.96 -2.35 -8.81
N PHE A 101 16.25 -2.70 -8.84
CA PHE A 101 16.73 -4.06 -9.01
C PHE A 101 17.48 -4.56 -7.76
N SER A 102 17.55 -5.89 -7.59
CA SER A 102 18.11 -6.52 -6.39
C SER A 102 19.65 -6.48 -6.29
N ASN A 103 20.33 -5.95 -7.29
CA ASN A 103 21.79 -5.80 -7.36
C ASN A 103 22.32 -4.66 -6.48
N VAL A 104 21.55 -3.58 -6.27
CA VAL A 104 21.96 -2.46 -5.42
C VAL A 104 20.95 -2.28 -4.30
N VAL A 105 21.38 -2.57 -3.08
CA VAL A 105 20.57 -2.42 -1.87
C VAL A 105 21.06 -1.21 -1.09
N ASN A 106 20.15 -0.30 -0.74
CA ASN A 106 20.46 0.90 0.02
C ASN A 106 20.36 0.65 1.53
N GLU A 107 21.51 0.51 2.19
CA GLU A 107 21.62 0.26 3.63
C GLU A 107 20.99 1.37 4.49
N ASP A 108 21.02 2.62 4.03
CA ASP A 108 20.40 3.73 4.77
C ASP A 108 18.87 3.63 4.72
N GLY A 109 18.31 3.27 3.56
CA GLY A 109 16.89 2.95 3.42
C GLY A 109 16.45 1.78 4.30
N ILE A 110 17.28 0.73 4.37
CA ILE A 110 17.07 -0.40 5.28
C ILE A 110 17.08 0.07 6.75
N ARG A 111 18.03 0.92 7.12
CA ARG A 111 18.15 1.46 8.49
C ARG A 111 16.90 2.24 8.89
N TYR A 112 16.38 3.11 8.00
CA TYR A 112 15.13 3.84 8.25
C TYR A 112 13.97 2.90 8.58
N TYR A 113 13.72 1.88 7.75
CA TYR A 113 12.61 0.95 7.99
C TYR A 113 12.83 0.06 9.22
N ASN A 114 14.07 -0.33 9.49
CA ASN A 114 14.40 -1.04 10.72
C ASN A 114 14.09 -0.21 11.97
N ASP A 115 14.47 1.06 11.98
CA ASP A 115 14.23 1.96 13.10
C ASP A 115 12.73 2.19 13.32
N LEU A 116 11.98 2.46 12.23
CA LEU A 116 10.52 2.59 12.28
C LEU A 116 9.84 1.31 12.82
N ILE A 117 10.17 0.14 12.26
CA ILE A 117 9.60 -1.15 12.67
C ILE A 117 9.91 -1.45 14.14
N ASN A 118 11.15 -1.23 14.56
CA ASN A 118 11.57 -1.48 15.93
C ASN A 118 10.81 -0.59 16.92
N GLU A 119 10.60 0.69 16.58
CA GLU A 119 9.88 1.59 17.46
C GLU A 119 8.39 1.29 17.53
N LEU A 120 7.74 0.93 16.41
CA LEU A 120 6.35 0.48 16.41
C LEU A 120 6.15 -0.71 17.35
N LEU A 121 7.06 -1.69 17.29
CA LEU A 121 6.99 -2.88 18.14
C LEU A 121 7.25 -2.57 19.63
N LYS A 122 8.14 -1.62 19.96
CA LYS A 122 8.32 -1.15 21.37
C LYS A 122 7.03 -0.63 21.98
N HIS A 123 6.10 -0.15 21.15
CA HIS A 123 4.80 0.35 21.57
C HIS A 123 3.65 -0.63 21.35
N ASN A 124 3.94 -1.92 21.13
CA ASN A 124 2.96 -2.98 20.86
C ASN A 124 2.08 -2.69 19.63
N MET A 125 2.60 -1.96 18.65
CA MET A 125 1.95 -1.74 17.37
C MET A 125 2.52 -2.74 16.35
N GLU A 126 1.63 -3.52 15.73
CA GLU A 126 2.03 -4.45 14.68
C GLU A 126 2.23 -3.68 13.35
N PRO A 127 3.43 -3.71 12.75
CA PRO A 127 3.68 -3.10 11.45
C PRO A 127 2.99 -3.91 10.34
N MET A 128 2.44 -3.21 9.36
CA MET A 128 1.90 -3.79 8.13
C MET A 128 2.43 -3.00 6.93
N VAL A 129 2.88 -3.71 5.89
CA VAL A 129 3.69 -3.18 4.78
C VAL A 129 3.04 -3.43 3.40
N TYR A 130 3.23 -2.50 2.44
CA TYR A 130 2.84 -2.52 0.99
C TYR A 130 4.03 -2.23 0.01
N ILE A 131 3.91 -2.60 -1.29
CA ILE A 131 4.94 -2.62 -2.36
C ILE A 131 4.38 -2.28 -3.80
N GLY A 132 5.05 -1.51 -4.70
CA GLY A 132 4.47 -1.05 -6.02
C GLY A 132 5.35 -0.79 -7.29
N GLY A 133 4.86 -1.16 -8.51
CA GLY A 133 5.23 -0.74 -9.92
C GLY A 133 4.70 -1.70 -11.03
N TRP A 134 4.07 -1.29 -12.18
CA TRP A 134 2.98 -2.16 -12.77
C TRP A 134 2.67 -2.42 -14.28
N THR A 135 3.37 -1.92 -15.31
CA THR A 135 2.96 -2.23 -16.73
C THR A 135 3.80 -3.22 -17.53
N ASN A 136 5.00 -3.55 -17.09
CA ASN A 136 5.82 -4.56 -17.75
C ASN A 136 5.61 -5.93 -17.06
N PRO A 137 5.31 -7.02 -17.78
CA PRO A 137 5.22 -8.35 -17.19
C PRO A 137 6.47 -8.77 -16.39
N ASP A 138 7.65 -8.28 -16.76
CA ASP A 138 8.89 -8.50 -16.00
C ASP A 138 8.89 -7.76 -14.66
N THR A 139 8.09 -6.71 -14.48
CA THR A 139 7.93 -6.03 -13.19
C THR A 139 7.37 -6.97 -12.13
N ALA A 140 6.56 -7.96 -12.50
CA ALA A 140 6.12 -8.99 -11.56
C ALA A 140 7.29 -9.85 -11.03
N LYS A 141 8.36 -10.03 -11.82
CA LYS A 141 9.59 -10.71 -11.38
C LYS A 141 10.43 -9.79 -10.50
N TYR A 142 10.61 -8.52 -10.88
CA TYR A 142 11.34 -7.57 -10.04
C TYR A 142 10.65 -7.35 -8.68
N PHE A 143 9.33 -7.39 -8.68
CA PHE A 143 8.54 -7.39 -7.44
C PHE A 143 8.81 -8.62 -6.58
N GLU A 144 8.97 -9.80 -7.18
CA GLU A 144 9.31 -11.03 -6.47
C GLU A 144 10.65 -10.90 -5.74
N ASP A 145 11.66 -10.36 -6.42
CA ASP A 145 13.00 -10.10 -5.85
C ASP A 145 12.93 -9.08 -4.71
N TYR A 146 12.21 -7.97 -4.93
CA TYR A 146 12.01 -6.97 -3.90
C TYR A 146 11.26 -7.52 -2.68
N ALA A 147 10.18 -8.26 -2.90
CA ALA A 147 9.39 -8.88 -1.84
C ALA A 147 10.23 -9.89 -1.05
N TRP A 148 11.06 -10.69 -1.72
CA TRP A 148 12.02 -11.58 -1.07
C TRP A 148 12.94 -10.81 -0.12
N ILE A 149 13.53 -9.70 -0.57
CA ILE A 149 14.40 -8.86 0.25
C ILE A 149 13.63 -8.31 1.45
N ALA A 150 12.43 -7.76 1.25
CA ALA A 150 11.59 -7.25 2.33
C ALA A 150 11.24 -8.33 3.37
N PHE A 151 10.83 -9.53 2.93
CA PHE A 151 10.54 -10.65 3.83
C PHE A 151 11.77 -11.10 4.60
N LYS A 152 12.92 -11.18 3.93
CA LYS A 152 14.19 -11.58 4.56
C LYS A 152 14.63 -10.58 5.63
N LEU A 153 14.52 -9.29 5.35
CA LEU A 153 15.02 -8.22 6.24
C LEU A 153 14.08 -7.94 7.41
N PHE A 154 12.77 -7.98 7.18
CA PHE A 154 11.79 -7.47 8.15
C PHE A 154 10.83 -8.53 8.66
N GLY A 155 10.74 -9.71 8.05
CA GLY A 155 9.74 -10.72 8.39
C GLY A 155 9.99 -11.47 9.71
N ASP A 156 11.17 -11.30 10.31
CA ASP A 156 11.41 -11.67 11.70
C ASP A 156 10.44 -10.94 12.65
N ARG A 157 10.07 -9.70 12.29
CA ARG A 157 9.24 -8.76 13.06
C ARG A 157 7.86 -8.51 12.45
N VAL A 158 7.77 -8.32 11.14
CA VAL A 158 6.53 -8.05 10.41
C VAL A 158 5.75 -9.36 10.20
N LYS A 159 4.55 -9.44 10.80
CA LYS A 159 3.68 -10.63 10.73
C LYS A 159 2.47 -10.48 9.83
N ARG A 160 2.28 -9.30 9.23
CA ARG A 160 1.16 -9.00 8.32
C ARG A 160 1.67 -8.25 7.11
N TRP A 161 1.58 -8.89 5.95
CA TRP A 161 2.03 -8.35 4.68
C TRP A 161 0.86 -8.08 3.75
N ILE A 162 0.88 -6.92 3.10
CA ILE A 162 0.04 -6.63 1.95
C ILE A 162 0.97 -6.53 0.76
N THR A 163 0.69 -7.32 -0.27
CA THR A 163 1.43 -7.25 -1.53
C THR A 163 1.04 -5.99 -2.29
N ILE A 164 -0.23 -5.90 -2.67
CA ILE A 164 -0.79 -4.82 -3.48
C ILE A 164 -1.85 -4.01 -2.69
N ASN A 165 -1.79 -2.69 -2.77
CA ASN A 165 -2.81 -1.74 -2.36
C ASN A 165 -3.59 -1.29 -3.59
N GLU A 166 -4.91 -1.51 -3.57
CA GLU A 166 -5.88 -0.89 -4.48
C GLU A 166 -5.55 -1.05 -5.97
N PRO A 167 -5.49 -2.31 -6.48
CA PRO A 167 -5.07 -2.56 -7.86
C PRO A 167 -6.01 -1.92 -8.88
N SER A 168 -7.32 -1.87 -8.59
CA SER A 168 -8.32 -1.28 -9.48
C SER A 168 -8.05 0.21 -9.66
N SER A 169 -7.93 0.95 -8.55
CA SER A 169 -7.62 2.38 -8.57
C SER A 169 -6.27 2.68 -9.24
N ILE A 170 -5.20 1.92 -8.92
CA ILE A 170 -3.90 2.08 -9.60
C ILE A 170 -4.07 1.95 -11.11
N CYS A 171 -4.67 0.87 -11.59
CA CYS A 171 -4.70 0.60 -13.02
C CYS A 171 -5.64 1.54 -13.78
N GLU A 172 -6.80 1.85 -13.22
CA GLU A 172 -7.72 2.81 -13.82
C GLU A 172 -7.11 4.21 -13.87
N ASP A 173 -6.57 4.71 -12.75
CA ASP A 173 -6.10 6.09 -12.68
C ASP A 173 -4.79 6.32 -13.43
N THR A 174 -3.90 5.34 -13.47
CA THR A 174 -2.55 5.54 -14.04
C THR A 174 -2.44 5.10 -15.50
N TYR A 175 -3.19 4.07 -15.90
CA TYR A 175 -3.12 3.47 -17.24
C TYR A 175 -4.43 3.52 -18.04
N GLY A 176 -5.56 3.74 -17.38
CA GLY A 176 -6.85 3.93 -18.03
C GLY A 176 -7.10 5.40 -18.38
N ASN A 177 -7.32 6.22 -17.36
CA ASN A 177 -7.77 7.61 -17.47
C ASN A 177 -6.62 8.64 -17.42
N GLY A 178 -5.40 8.22 -17.04
CA GLY A 178 -4.21 9.06 -16.98
C GLY A 178 -4.31 10.18 -15.95
N LYS A 179 -4.89 9.95 -14.78
CA LYS A 179 -4.89 10.90 -13.65
C LYS A 179 -3.68 10.75 -12.72
N GLY A 180 -3.05 9.58 -12.67
CA GLY A 180 -1.88 9.32 -11.83
C GLY A 180 -0.64 8.93 -12.63
N ALA A 181 0.52 8.85 -11.97
CA ALA A 181 1.77 8.42 -12.58
C ALA A 181 1.69 6.97 -13.11
N PRO A 182 2.05 6.66 -14.37
CA PRO A 182 2.86 7.46 -15.30
C PRO A 182 2.06 8.25 -16.36
N HIS A 183 0.81 8.63 -16.08
CA HIS A 183 -0.03 9.45 -16.95
C HIS A 183 -0.37 8.82 -18.31
N LEU A 184 -0.67 7.53 -18.34
CA LEU A 184 -1.06 6.85 -19.58
C LEU A 184 -2.59 6.83 -19.74
N LYS A 185 -3.05 7.20 -20.94
CA LYS A 185 -4.46 7.16 -21.32
C LYS A 185 -4.71 6.02 -22.31
N SER A 186 -4.97 4.83 -21.77
CA SER A 186 -5.19 3.62 -22.57
C SER A 186 -6.37 2.81 -22.00
N PRO A 187 -7.59 3.38 -21.93
CA PRO A 187 -8.74 2.73 -21.32
C PRO A 187 -9.09 1.42 -22.06
N GLY A 188 -9.38 0.36 -21.30
CA GLY A 188 -9.72 -0.95 -21.87
C GLY A 188 -8.53 -1.79 -22.31
N ILE A 189 -7.29 -1.28 -22.20
CA ILE A 189 -6.07 -1.99 -22.58
C ILE A 189 -5.02 -1.86 -21.48
N GLY A 190 -4.59 -0.64 -21.17
CA GLY A 190 -3.50 -0.36 -20.24
C GLY A 190 -3.88 -0.72 -18.80
N ASP A 191 -5.11 -0.43 -18.41
CA ASP A 191 -5.72 -0.82 -17.14
C ASP A 191 -5.81 -2.35 -16.96
N TYR A 192 -6.23 -3.08 -18.00
CA TYR A 192 -6.26 -4.56 -17.96
C TYR A 192 -4.86 -5.19 -17.93
N LEU A 193 -3.91 -4.66 -18.71
CA LEU A 193 -2.51 -5.12 -18.70
C LEU A 193 -1.85 -4.85 -17.33
N CYS A 194 -2.11 -3.70 -16.75
CA CYS A 194 -1.70 -3.35 -15.39
C CYS A 194 -2.31 -4.33 -14.37
N GLY A 195 -3.63 -4.57 -14.43
CA GLY A 195 -4.34 -5.45 -13.50
C GLY A 195 -3.80 -6.88 -13.53
N ARG A 196 -3.54 -7.39 -14.74
CA ARG A 196 -2.90 -8.69 -14.93
C ARG A 196 -1.50 -8.75 -14.31
N THR A 197 -0.68 -7.73 -14.53
CA THR A 197 0.70 -7.68 -13.99
C THR A 197 0.70 -7.61 -12.47
N LEU A 198 -0.20 -6.82 -11.90
CA LEU A 198 -0.42 -6.71 -10.46
C LEU A 198 -0.79 -8.03 -9.80
N LEU A 199 -1.70 -8.77 -10.42
CA LEU A 199 -2.12 -10.09 -9.92
C LEU A 199 -1.02 -11.14 -10.04
N LEU A 200 -0.23 -11.11 -11.12
CA LEU A 200 0.93 -11.98 -11.25
C LEU A 200 1.98 -11.68 -10.19
N ALA A 201 2.22 -10.41 -9.87
CA ALA A 201 3.15 -10.03 -8.82
C ALA A 201 2.64 -10.38 -7.41
N HIS A 202 1.35 -10.17 -7.15
CA HIS A 202 0.70 -10.67 -5.94
C HIS A 202 0.93 -12.18 -5.77
N ALA A 203 0.62 -12.97 -6.81
CA ALA A 203 0.80 -14.42 -6.79
C ALA A 203 2.26 -14.81 -6.53
N ARG A 204 3.21 -14.16 -7.22
CA ARG A 204 4.65 -14.39 -6.99
C ARG A 204 5.08 -14.07 -5.56
N GLY A 205 4.75 -12.88 -5.05
CA GLY A 205 5.07 -12.49 -3.68
C GLY A 205 4.42 -13.42 -2.64
N PHE A 206 3.16 -13.81 -2.85
CA PHE A 206 2.46 -14.76 -2.00
C PHE A 206 3.16 -16.12 -1.97
N HIS A 207 3.46 -16.70 -3.15
CA HIS A 207 4.12 -18.00 -3.24
C HIS A 207 5.54 -17.98 -2.71
N THR A 208 6.28 -16.88 -2.91
CA THR A 208 7.61 -16.68 -2.31
C THR A 208 7.53 -16.66 -0.79
N TYR A 209 6.60 -15.90 -0.22
CA TYR A 209 6.39 -15.89 1.23
C TYR A 209 6.01 -17.28 1.75
N ASP A 210 5.04 -17.94 1.11
CA ASP A 210 4.53 -19.24 1.50
C ASP A 210 5.60 -20.34 1.49
N LYS A 211 6.41 -20.37 0.43
CA LYS A 211 7.44 -21.39 0.21
C LYS A 211 8.65 -21.21 1.11
N TYR A 212 9.12 -19.98 1.32
CA TYR A 212 10.43 -19.74 1.94
C TYR A 212 10.36 -19.15 3.35
N PHE A 213 9.30 -18.42 3.69
CA PHE A 213 9.28 -17.59 4.91
C PHE A 213 8.17 -17.96 5.88
N ARG A 214 7.00 -18.41 5.42
CA ARG A 214 5.82 -18.63 6.28
C ARG A 214 6.09 -19.60 7.44
N LYS A 215 6.83 -20.70 7.18
CA LYS A 215 7.14 -21.72 8.19
C LYS A 215 7.99 -21.19 9.35
N THR A 216 8.90 -20.25 9.08
CA THR A 216 9.84 -19.72 10.08
C THR A 216 9.34 -18.41 10.69
N GLN A 217 8.68 -17.56 9.91
CA GLN A 217 8.24 -16.24 10.32
C GLN A 217 6.82 -16.24 10.91
N ASN A 218 5.99 -17.22 10.56
CA ASN A 218 4.62 -17.42 11.05
C ASN A 218 3.66 -16.21 10.82
N GLY A 219 3.94 -15.38 9.82
CA GLY A 219 3.07 -14.26 9.43
C GLY A 219 2.01 -14.61 8.38
N LYS A 220 1.15 -13.64 8.09
CA LYS A 220 0.07 -13.68 7.10
C LYS A 220 0.37 -12.69 5.96
N ILE A 221 -0.09 -13.02 4.76
CA ILE A 221 0.11 -12.21 3.56
C ILE A 221 -1.19 -12.17 2.76
N GLY A 222 -1.51 -11.01 2.18
CA GLY A 222 -2.72 -10.81 1.38
C GLY A 222 -2.61 -9.64 0.40
N ILE A 223 -3.76 -9.19 -0.08
CA ILE A 223 -3.96 -8.07 -1.00
C ILE A 223 -5.05 -7.16 -0.44
N THR A 224 -4.92 -5.85 -0.67
CA THR A 224 -5.96 -4.86 -0.32
C THR A 224 -6.66 -4.42 -1.58
N ILE A 225 -7.99 -4.57 -1.61
CA ILE A 225 -8.83 -4.23 -2.75
C ILE A 225 -9.68 -3.02 -2.37
N ASP A 226 -9.66 -1.99 -3.22
CA ASP A 226 -10.63 -0.89 -3.19
C ASP A 226 -11.94 -1.33 -3.86
N SER A 227 -13.07 -0.93 -3.28
CA SER A 227 -14.37 -1.09 -3.91
C SER A 227 -15.33 -0.01 -3.42
N ILE A 228 -16.19 0.43 -4.31
CA ILE A 228 -17.34 1.27 -3.99
C ILE A 228 -18.57 0.36 -3.85
N TRP A 229 -19.50 0.72 -2.96
CA TRP A 229 -20.80 0.06 -2.91
C TRP A 229 -21.69 0.58 -4.03
N ALA A 230 -22.15 -0.31 -4.91
CA ALA A 230 -23.12 0.02 -5.93
C ALA A 230 -24.53 -0.37 -5.47
N GLU A 231 -25.38 0.65 -5.28
CA GLU A 231 -26.80 0.45 -4.96
C GLU A 231 -27.64 0.53 -6.26
N PRO A 232 -28.59 -0.40 -6.48
CA PRO A 232 -29.53 -0.28 -7.59
C PRO A 232 -30.32 1.02 -7.51
N LYS A 233 -30.43 1.75 -8.62
CA LYS A 233 -31.22 3.00 -8.68
C LYS A 233 -32.72 2.76 -8.40
N THR A 234 -33.23 1.61 -8.84
CA THR A 234 -34.60 1.16 -8.62
C THR A 234 -34.63 -0.36 -8.42
N ASN A 235 -35.80 -0.90 -8.04
CA ASN A 235 -36.02 -2.35 -7.96
C ASN A 235 -36.20 -3.03 -9.33
N ALA A 236 -35.99 -2.32 -10.44
CA ALA A 236 -36.03 -2.93 -11.76
C ALA A 236 -34.84 -3.89 -11.93
N THR A 237 -35.08 -5.06 -12.52
CA THR A 237 -34.04 -6.09 -12.74
C THR A 237 -32.78 -5.52 -13.41
N LYS A 238 -32.93 -4.64 -14.41
CA LYS A 238 -31.80 -4.01 -15.10
C LYS A 238 -30.89 -3.16 -14.20
N ASP A 239 -31.45 -2.52 -13.18
CA ASP A 239 -30.70 -1.65 -12.26
C ASP A 239 -30.01 -2.51 -11.20
N ILE A 240 -30.65 -3.60 -10.77
CA ILE A 240 -30.06 -4.61 -9.89
C ILE A 240 -28.87 -5.27 -10.58
N GLU A 241 -29.03 -5.71 -11.84
CA GLU A 241 -27.94 -6.30 -12.63
C GLU A 241 -26.81 -5.30 -12.91
N ALA A 242 -27.13 -4.01 -13.07
CA ALA A 242 -26.11 -2.97 -13.25
C ALA A 242 -25.26 -2.75 -11.99
N ALA A 243 -25.91 -2.68 -10.83
CA ALA A 243 -25.22 -2.58 -9.54
C ALA A 243 -24.34 -3.82 -9.29
N GLU A 244 -24.86 -5.02 -9.57
CA GLU A 244 -24.09 -6.26 -9.45
C GLU A 244 -22.86 -6.28 -10.38
N ARG A 245 -23.01 -5.85 -11.64
CA ARG A 245 -21.86 -5.73 -12.57
C ARG A 245 -20.82 -4.74 -12.06
N GLU A 246 -21.23 -3.62 -11.48
CA GLU A 246 -20.32 -2.64 -10.90
C GLU A 246 -19.55 -3.24 -9.71
N MET A 247 -20.25 -3.94 -8.80
CA MET A 247 -19.61 -4.67 -7.69
C MET A 247 -18.62 -5.72 -8.20
N GLN A 248 -18.99 -6.49 -9.23
CA GLN A 248 -18.12 -7.50 -9.82
C GLN A 248 -16.87 -6.87 -10.45
N MET A 249 -17.03 -5.79 -11.22
CA MET A 249 -15.91 -5.08 -11.85
C MET A 249 -14.97 -4.45 -10.81
N GLY A 250 -15.51 -3.83 -9.76
CA GLY A 250 -14.73 -3.20 -8.69
C GLY A 250 -13.95 -4.19 -7.83
N VAL A 251 -14.62 -5.23 -7.32
CA VAL A 251 -14.03 -6.20 -6.38
C VAL A 251 -13.19 -7.27 -7.10
N SER A 252 -13.61 -7.71 -8.30
CA SER A 252 -12.96 -8.83 -9.01
C SER A 252 -11.80 -8.40 -9.90
N LEU A 253 -11.35 -7.14 -9.78
CA LEU A 253 -10.20 -6.60 -10.53
C LEU A 253 -10.35 -6.71 -12.06
N ARG A 254 -11.59 -6.59 -12.55
CA ARG A 254 -11.94 -6.56 -13.99
C ARG A 254 -11.34 -7.69 -14.83
N LEU A 255 -11.30 -8.93 -14.30
CA LEU A 255 -10.75 -10.09 -15.01
C LEU A 255 -11.74 -10.86 -15.90
N THR A 256 -12.96 -10.37 -16.04
CA THR A 256 -14.03 -10.94 -16.89
C THR A 256 -14.22 -10.11 -18.14
#